data_AF-A0A975BZY0-F1
#
_entry.id   AF-A0A975BZY0-F1
#
_cell.length_a   1.000
_cell.length_b   1.000
_cell.length_c   1.000
_cell.angle_alpha   90.00
_cell.angle_beta   90.00
_cell.angle_gamma   90.00
#
_symmetry.space_group_name_H-M   'P 1'
#
loop_
_entity.id
_entity.type
_entity.pdbx_description
1 polymer ?
#
loop_
_entity_poly.entity_id
_entity_poly.type
_entity_poly.pdbx_seq_one_letter_code
_entity_poly.pdbx_strand_id
1 'polypeptide(L)'
;MDATRPEDWADLDIDLMIWRATTTIKSEKIVPRILPEFLRRATREPYSGWMTSGDVIRQKLAASHFATWPEADREAVLALLPAYIATPDTDSESLAEWLEAFSLKDA
;
A
#
# COMPACT_ATOMS: atom_id res chain seq x y z
N MET A 1 -20.36 10.21 4.24
CA MET A 1 -19.25 9.26 4.30
C MET A 1 -19.72 8.01 3.59
N ASP A 2 -19.18 7.74 2.41
CA ASP A 2 -19.47 6.52 1.67
C ASP A 2 -18.52 5.43 2.15
N ALA A 3 -19.04 4.43 2.86
CA ALA A 3 -18.25 3.30 3.39
C ALA A 3 -17.67 2.39 2.28
N THR A 4 -17.89 2.70 1.01
CA THR A 4 -17.30 1.99 -0.14
C THR A 4 -16.10 2.71 -0.75
N ARG A 5 -15.82 3.95 -0.31
CA ARG A 5 -14.78 4.84 -0.84
C ARG A 5 -13.72 5.13 0.23
N PRO A 6 -12.58 4.41 0.23
CA PRO A 6 -11.52 4.59 1.23
C PRO A 6 -11.01 6.03 1.37
N GLU A 7 -11.09 6.85 0.33
CA GLU A 7 -10.72 8.26 0.35
C GLU A 7 -11.57 9.12 1.31
N ASP A 8 -12.76 8.65 1.68
CA ASP A 8 -13.67 9.34 2.60
C ASP A 8 -13.51 8.86 4.06
N TRP A 9 -12.62 7.89 4.32
CA TRP A 9 -12.48 7.25 5.64
C TRP A 9 -11.56 8.04 6.57
N ALA A 10 -11.72 7.85 7.88
CA ALA A 10 -10.77 8.38 8.83
C ALA A 10 -9.45 7.59 8.78
N ASP A 11 -8.32 8.25 9.09
CA ASP A 11 -6.99 7.62 9.10
C ASP A 11 -6.96 6.36 10.00
N LEU A 12 -7.68 6.37 11.12
CA LEU A 12 -7.81 5.21 12.00
C LEU A 12 -8.55 4.03 11.33
N ASP A 13 -9.56 4.29 10.49
CA ASP A 13 -10.28 3.25 9.77
C ASP A 13 -9.40 2.62 8.69
N ILE A 14 -8.59 3.44 8.01
CA ILE A 14 -7.57 2.98 7.06
C ILE A 14 -6.58 2.05 7.78
N ASP A 15 -6.04 2.49 8.92
CA ASP A 15 -5.10 1.72 9.71
C ASP A 15 -5.67 0.38 10.18
N LEU A 16 -6.90 0.38 10.71
CA LEU A 16 -7.56 -0.85 11.15
C LEU A 16 -7.80 -1.81 9.98
N MET A 17 -8.20 -1.29 8.83
CA MET A 17 -8.54 -2.11 7.68
C MET A 17 -7.32 -2.70 6.98
N ILE A 18 -6.24 -1.93 6.83
CA ILE A 18 -4.97 -2.46 6.32
C ILE A 18 -4.38 -3.48 7.33
N TRP A 19 -4.57 -3.30 8.65
CA TRP A 19 -4.15 -4.28 9.67
C TRP A 19 -4.93 -5.59 9.61
N ARG A 20 -6.23 -5.52 9.34
CA ARG A 20 -7.04 -6.71 9.10
C ARG A 20 -6.66 -7.39 7.78
N ALA A 21 -6.33 -6.63 6.74
CA ALA A 21 -5.86 -7.18 5.47
C ALA A 21 -4.45 -7.81 5.60
N THR A 22 -3.61 -7.33 6.52
CA THR A 22 -2.31 -7.94 6.77
C THR A 22 -2.41 -9.25 7.53
N THR A 23 -3.29 -9.32 8.54
CA THR A 23 -3.33 -10.44 9.50
C THR A 23 -4.38 -11.51 9.23
N THR A 24 -5.52 -11.18 8.61
CA THR A 24 -6.71 -12.06 8.72
C THR A 24 -7.44 -12.42 7.41
N ILE A 25 -7.53 -11.57 6.36
CA ILE A 25 -8.49 -11.83 5.23
C ILE A 25 -8.03 -11.34 3.83
N LYS A 26 -8.29 -12.19 2.79
CA LYS A 26 -8.45 -11.89 1.33
C LYS A 26 -7.70 -10.66 0.79
N SER A 27 -6.37 -10.71 0.81
CA SER A 27 -5.51 -9.63 0.30
C SER A 27 -5.86 -9.21 -1.12
N GLU A 28 -6.20 -10.17 -1.98
CA GLU A 28 -6.51 -9.97 -3.40
C GLU A 28 -7.67 -8.99 -3.70
N LYS A 29 -8.64 -8.82 -2.78
CA LYS A 29 -9.82 -7.94 -3.02
C LYS A 29 -9.76 -6.63 -2.25
N ILE A 30 -9.08 -6.63 -1.10
CA ILE A 30 -9.10 -5.51 -0.16
C ILE A 30 -7.88 -4.62 -0.37
N VAL A 31 -6.69 -5.22 -0.55
CA VAL A 31 -5.43 -4.48 -0.74
C VAL A 31 -5.50 -3.50 -1.91
N PRO A 32 -6.04 -3.84 -3.11
CA PRO A 32 -6.16 -2.86 -4.19
C PRO A 32 -6.92 -1.59 -3.82
N ARG A 33 -7.92 -1.72 -2.95
CA ARG A 33 -8.80 -0.61 -2.57
C ARG A 33 -8.18 0.26 -1.47
N ILE A 34 -7.60 -0.37 -0.45
CA ILE A 34 -7.15 0.33 0.76
C ILE A 34 -5.70 0.80 0.67
N LEU A 35 -4.86 0.12 -0.13
CA LEU A 35 -3.42 0.38 -0.16
C LEU A 35 -3.08 1.81 -0.61
N PRO A 36 -3.69 2.39 -1.66
CA PRO A 36 -3.41 3.77 -2.04
C PRO A 36 -3.64 4.78 -0.90
N GLU A 37 -4.75 4.65 -0.16
CA GLU A 37 -5.03 5.56 0.95
C GLU A 37 -4.10 5.34 2.13
N PHE A 38 -3.76 4.09 2.43
CA PHE A 38 -2.75 3.80 3.44
C PHE A 38 -1.41 4.46 3.10
N LEU A 39 -0.94 4.34 1.85
CA LEU A 39 0.33 4.95 1.42
C LEU A 39 0.27 6.48 1.54
N ARG A 40 -0.82 7.12 1.08
CA ARG A 40 -1.00 8.59 1.20
C ARG A 40 -0.98 9.05 2.66
N ARG A 41 -1.71 8.33 3.52
CA ARG A 41 -1.75 8.62 4.95
C ARG A 41 -0.38 8.48 5.58
N ALA A 42 0.32 7.37 5.33
CA ALA A 42 1.62 7.09 5.93
C ALA A 42 2.67 8.13 5.53
N THR A 43 2.63 8.62 4.29
CA THR A 43 3.48 9.72 3.84
C THR A 43 3.10 11.06 4.49
N ARG A 44 1.80 11.34 4.70
CA ARG A 44 1.34 12.59 5.33
C ARG A 44 1.63 12.65 6.83
N GLU A 45 1.43 11.54 7.53
CA GLU A 45 1.56 11.43 8.98
C GLU A 45 2.39 10.20 9.38
N PRO A 46 3.72 10.25 9.19
CA PRO A 46 4.58 9.10 9.44
C PRO A 46 4.55 8.64 10.91
N TYR A 47 4.43 9.56 11.86
CA TYR A 47 4.45 9.22 13.28
C TYR A 47 3.06 8.86 13.85
N SER A 48 2.05 8.76 12.98
CA SER A 48 0.67 8.43 13.36
C SER A 48 0.44 6.93 13.17
N GLY A 49 -0.27 6.33 14.13
CA GLY A 49 -0.73 4.94 14.05
C GLY A 49 0.37 3.90 13.84
N TRP A 50 0.02 2.83 13.13
CA TRP A 50 0.91 1.71 12.85
C TRP A 50 1.56 1.87 11.47
N MET A 51 2.88 1.91 11.42
CA MET A 51 3.63 1.91 10.16
C MET A 51 4.03 0.48 9.83
N THR A 52 3.71 0.02 8.62
CA THR A 52 4.07 -1.33 8.18
C THR A 52 5.48 -1.36 7.58
N SER A 53 6.25 -2.41 7.83
CA SER A 53 7.51 -2.65 7.11
C SER A 53 7.24 -2.70 5.59
N GLY A 54 8.17 -2.15 4.80
CA GLY A 54 8.13 -2.23 3.35
C GLY A 54 8.10 -3.68 2.86
N ASP A 55 8.71 -4.63 3.58
CA ASP A 55 8.61 -6.05 3.24
C ASP A 55 7.16 -6.57 3.32
N VAL A 56 6.37 -6.09 4.27
CA VAL A 56 4.95 -6.45 4.37
C VAL A 56 4.17 -5.92 3.18
N ILE A 57 4.42 -4.67 2.75
CA ILE A 57 3.79 -4.09 1.57
C ILE A 57 4.16 -4.89 0.31
N ARG A 58 5.44 -5.21 0.14
CA ARG A 58 5.95 -6.07 -0.94
C ARG A 58 5.25 -7.42 -0.97
N GLN A 59 5.18 -8.11 0.18
CA GLN A 59 4.50 -9.39 0.30
C GLN A 59 3.01 -9.29 -0.08
N LYS A 60 2.34 -8.18 0.25
CA LYS A 60 0.93 -7.97 -0.09
C LYS A 60 0.72 -7.67 -1.57
N LEU A 61 1.60 -6.89 -2.19
CA LEU A 61 1.59 -6.68 -3.64
C LEU A 61 1.78 -8.02 -4.39
N ALA A 62 2.69 -8.87 -3.92
CA ALA A 62 2.87 -10.21 -4.49
C ALA A 62 1.64 -11.11 -4.26
N ALA A 63 1.13 -11.21 -3.03
CA ALA A 63 0.02 -12.08 -2.66
C ALA A 63 -1.34 -11.64 -3.23
N SER A 64 -1.47 -10.39 -3.65
CA SER A 64 -2.67 -9.85 -4.30
C SER A 64 -2.58 -9.90 -5.84
N HIS A 65 -1.52 -10.49 -6.39
CA HIS A 65 -1.25 -10.53 -7.82
C HIS A 65 -1.29 -9.14 -8.46
N PHE A 66 -0.52 -8.19 -7.92
CA PHE A 66 -0.51 -6.78 -8.35
C PHE A 66 -0.46 -6.58 -9.88
N ALA A 67 0.32 -7.40 -10.60
CA ALA A 67 0.39 -7.36 -12.06
C ALA A 67 -0.95 -7.62 -12.78
N THR A 68 -1.95 -8.19 -12.12
CA THR A 68 -3.28 -8.49 -12.67
C THR A 68 -4.33 -7.43 -12.35
N TRP A 69 -3.98 -6.42 -11.56
CA TRP A 69 -4.90 -5.35 -11.20
C TRP A 69 -5.22 -4.45 -12.39
N PRO A 70 -6.34 -3.71 -12.35
CA PRO A 70 -6.61 -2.64 -13.31
C PRO A 70 -5.46 -1.64 -13.38
N GLU A 71 -5.15 -1.17 -14.58
CA GLU A 71 -4.01 -0.28 -14.84
C GLU A 71 -4.03 0.99 -13.98
N ALA A 72 -5.19 1.64 -13.88
CA ALA A 72 -5.37 2.83 -13.05
C ALA A 72 -5.05 2.58 -11.57
N ASP A 73 -5.41 1.41 -11.04
CA ASP A 73 -5.12 1.04 -9.65
C ASP A 73 -3.61 0.77 -9.45
N ARG A 74 -2.96 0.17 -10.46
CA ARG A 74 -1.50 -0.04 -10.43
C ARG A 74 -0.74 1.27 -10.48
N GLU A 75 -1.10 2.16 -11.40
CA GLU A 75 -0.48 3.49 -11.53
C GLU A 75 -0.63 4.30 -10.24
N ALA A 76 -1.81 4.28 -9.63
CA ALA A 76 -2.07 4.98 -8.38
C ALA A 76 -1.12 4.50 -7.25
N VAL A 77 -0.89 3.19 -7.13
CA VAL A 77 0.06 2.64 -6.15
C VAL A 77 1.50 2.97 -6.52
N LEU A 78 1.91 2.76 -7.78
CA LEU A 78 3.27 3.02 -8.26
C LEU A 78 3.67 4.49 -8.07
N ALA A 79 2.74 5.42 -8.24
CA ALA A 79 2.98 6.85 -8.00
C ALA A 79 3.23 7.19 -6.52
N LEU A 80 2.71 6.38 -5.59
CA LEU A 80 2.81 6.62 -4.14
C LEU A 80 3.99 5.90 -3.48
N LEU A 81 4.42 4.77 -4.05
CA LEU A 81 5.48 3.95 -3.47
C LEU A 81 6.81 4.70 -3.25
N PRO A 82 7.31 5.56 -4.16
CA PRO A 82 8.55 6.30 -3.92
C PRO A 82 8.49 7.20 -2.67
N ALA A 83 7.37 7.89 -2.47
CA ALA A 83 7.18 8.75 -1.31
C ALA A 83 7.04 7.95 -0.01
N TYR A 84 6.37 6.81 -0.08
CA TYR A 84 6.29 5.88 1.05
C TYR A 84 7.66 5.30 1.42
N ILE A 85 8.45 4.85 0.43
CA ILE A 85 9.80 4.29 0.64
C ILE A 85 10.72 5.31 1.32
N ALA A 86 10.60 6.59 0.96
CA ALA A 86 11.37 7.70 1.53
C ALA A 86 10.86 8.16 2.91
N THR A 87 9.79 7.56 3.43
CA THR A 87 9.21 7.93 4.71
C THR A 87 10.12 7.46 5.87
N PRO A 88 10.47 8.34 6.83
CA PRO A 88 11.30 7.97 7.98
C PRO A 88 10.75 6.76 8.74
N ASP A 89 11.63 5.96 9.34
CA ASP A 89 11.30 4.77 10.13
C ASP A 89 10.58 3.64 9.36
N THR A 90 10.44 3.74 8.03
CA THR A 90 10.01 2.62 7.18
C THR A 90 11.21 1.77 6.80
N ASP A 91 11.20 0.49 7.19
CA ASP A 91 12.13 -0.51 6.68
C ASP A 91 11.74 -0.89 5.24
N SER A 92 12.25 -0.13 4.25
CA SER A 92 11.75 -0.11 2.88
C SER A 92 12.70 -0.68 1.82
N GLU A 93 13.88 -1.19 2.18
CA GLU A 93 14.90 -1.67 1.24
C GLU A 93 14.36 -2.74 0.28
N SER A 94 13.72 -3.78 0.82
CA SER A 94 13.11 -4.86 0.03
C SER A 94 12.00 -4.39 -0.90
N LEU A 95 11.29 -3.32 -0.53
CA LEU A 95 10.22 -2.73 -1.35
C LEU A 95 10.79 -1.86 -2.46
N ALA A 96 11.88 -1.14 -2.20
CA ALA A 96 12.60 -0.36 -3.20
C ALA A 96 13.19 -1.26 -4.29
N GLU A 97 13.89 -2.34 -3.91
CA GLU A 97 14.39 -3.34 -4.86
C GLU A 97 13.28 -3.96 -5.71
N TRP A 98 12.13 -4.26 -5.08
CA TRP A 98 10.98 -4.79 -5.79
C TRP A 98 10.42 -3.77 -6.80
N LEU A 99 10.31 -2.49 -6.43
CA LEU A 99 9.79 -1.44 -7.30
C LEU A 99 10.69 -1.22 -8.53
N GLU A 100 12.00 -1.21 -8.34
CA GLU A 100 12.96 -1.14 -9.45
C GLU A 100 12.82 -2.33 -10.39
N ALA A 101 12.79 -3.56 -9.85
CA ALA A 101 12.64 -4.77 -10.65
C ALA A 101 11.28 -4.87 -11.36
N PHE A 102 10.22 -4.33 -10.77
CA PHE A 102 8.90 -4.24 -11.39
C PHE A 102 8.90 -3.24 -12.56
N SER A 103 9.48 -2.06 -12.35
CA SER A 103 9.54 -1.00 -13.38
C SER A 103 10.36 -1.42 -14.61
N LEU A 104 11.40 -2.23 -14.42
CA LEU A 104 12.20 -2.79 -15.52
C LEU A 104 11.47 -3.86 -16.35
N LYS A 105 10.38 -4.44 -15.84
CA LYS A 105 9.59 -5.46 -16.56
C LYS A 105 8.45 -4.87 -17.39
N ASP A 106 8.01 -3.66 -17.07
CA ASP A 106 6.96 -2.92 -17.79
C ASP A 106 7.52 -1.91 -18.82
N ALA A 107 8.85 -1.72 -18.88
CA ALA A 107 9.55 -0.87 -19.87
C ALA A 107 9.94 -1.64 -21.14
#